data_AF-A0A1V4AN26-F1
#
_entry.id   AF-A0A1V4AN26-F1
#
_cell.length_a   1.000
_cell.length_b   1.000
_cell.length_c   1.000
_cell.angle_alpha   90.00
_cell.angle_beta   90.00
_cell.angle_gamma   90.00
#
_symmetry.space_group_name_H-M   'P 1'
#
loop_
_entity.id
_entity.type
_entity.pdbx_description
1 polymer ?
#
loop_
_entity_poly.entity_id
_entity_poly.type
_entity_poly.pdbx_seq_one_letter_code
_entity_poly.pdbx_strand_id
1 'polypeptide(L)'
;MTNDEYARLQEMWLNATGVKEGSWVKVARAAKSHESGWNNSWMSEMNALVGRTVRVKDNRFAQGICLAISEHSSPFYAFPFFVLEPAEELKPEKYRFEPFERVLMRDTDDEAWRANVFGRYIKDSRFPHECVNNAWKQCIPYAGHEHLLGTSDEPEDWEKYYDKE
;
A
#
# COMPACT_ATOMS: atom_id res chain seq x y z
N MET A 1 3.39 -34.01 0.01
CA MET A 1 3.69 -33.15 1.18
C MET A 1 2.43 -33.08 2.01
N THR A 2 2.52 -33.34 3.31
CA THR A 2 1.40 -33.21 4.25
C THR A 2 1.19 -31.74 4.64
N ASN A 3 0.06 -31.44 5.29
CA ASN A 3 -0.21 -30.09 5.80
C ASN A 3 0.84 -29.66 6.84
N ASP A 4 1.31 -30.59 7.69
CA ASP A 4 2.32 -30.31 8.70
C ASP A 4 3.70 -30.03 8.07
N GLU A 5 4.05 -30.79 7.03
CA GLU A 5 5.27 -30.54 6.26
C GLU A 5 5.22 -29.18 5.55
N TYR A 6 4.07 -28.81 4.99
CA TYR A 6 3.85 -27.51 4.36
C TYR A 6 4.03 -26.38 5.39
N ALA A 7 3.36 -26.48 6.54
CA ALA A 7 3.43 -25.47 7.60
C ALA A 7 4.87 -25.26 8.07
N ARG A 8 5.63 -26.35 8.25
CA ARG A 8 7.05 -26.29 8.61
C ARG A 8 7.89 -25.58 7.55
N LEU A 9 7.67 -25.88 6.26
CA LEU A 9 8.41 -25.21 5.18
C LEU A 9 8.06 -23.73 5.07
N GLN A 10 6.80 -23.37 5.29
CA GLN A 10 6.39 -21.97 5.35
C GLN A 10 7.10 -21.24 6.49
N GLU A 11 7.17 -21.83 7.68
CA GLU A 11 7.88 -21.25 8.82
C GLU A 11 9.38 -21.07 8.52
N MET A 12 10.01 -22.09 7.92
CA MET A 12 11.41 -21.98 7.48
C MET A 12 11.62 -20.83 6.48
N TRP A 13 10.70 -20.67 5.52
CA TRP A 13 10.75 -19.59 4.54
C TRP A 13 10.57 -18.21 5.20
N LEU A 14 9.63 -18.07 6.14
CA LEU A 14 9.42 -16.83 6.88
C LEU A 14 10.67 -16.45 7.69
N ASN A 15 11.28 -17.42 8.37
CA ASN A 15 12.52 -17.21 9.13
C ASN A 15 13.72 -16.84 8.25
N ALA A 16 13.83 -17.47 7.07
CA ALA A 16 14.92 -17.20 6.14
C ALA A 16 14.81 -15.85 5.43
N THR A 17 13.58 -15.40 5.14
CA THR A 17 13.32 -14.16 4.38
C THR A 17 13.07 -12.94 5.27
N GLY A 18 12.68 -13.16 6.53
CA GLY A 18 12.24 -12.10 7.43
C GLY A 18 10.88 -11.50 7.09
N VAL A 19 10.13 -12.11 6.16
CA VAL A 19 8.79 -11.65 5.77
C VAL A 19 7.85 -11.75 6.97
N LYS A 20 7.18 -10.63 7.28
CA LYS A 20 6.21 -10.50 8.35
C LYS A 20 5.04 -9.62 7.95
N GLU A 21 4.05 -9.49 8.83
CA GLU A 21 2.99 -8.48 8.66
C GLU A 21 3.62 -7.10 8.38
N GLY A 22 3.13 -6.44 7.33
CA GLY A 22 3.65 -5.17 6.84
C GLY A 22 4.82 -5.27 5.86
N SER A 23 5.47 -6.43 5.70
CA SER A 23 6.48 -6.67 4.65
C SER A 23 5.85 -6.64 3.26
N TRP A 24 6.69 -6.48 2.24
CA TRP A 24 6.28 -6.51 0.85
C TRP A 24 6.74 -7.80 0.17
N VAL A 25 5.86 -8.37 -0.65
CA VAL A 25 6.14 -9.57 -1.43
C VAL A 25 5.63 -9.41 -2.85
N LYS A 26 6.36 -9.95 -3.82
CA LYS A 26 5.90 -10.08 -5.19
C LYS A 26 5.25 -11.43 -5.38
N VAL A 27 4.05 -11.46 -5.98
CA VAL A 27 3.40 -12.71 -6.38
C VAL A 27 4.01 -13.14 -7.71
N ALA A 28 4.98 -14.04 -7.70
CA ALA A 28 5.76 -14.41 -8.88
C ALA A 28 4.93 -15.14 -9.95
N ARG A 29 3.95 -15.95 -9.53
CA ARG A 29 3.09 -16.75 -10.43
C ARG A 29 1.79 -17.14 -9.76
N ALA A 30 0.86 -17.64 -10.57
CA ALA A 30 -0.30 -18.38 -10.07
C ALA A 30 0.12 -19.75 -9.50
N ALA A 31 -0.57 -20.19 -8.45
CA ALA A 31 -0.50 -21.57 -7.96
C ALA A 31 -1.65 -22.40 -8.55
N LYS A 32 -1.49 -23.73 -8.54
CA LYS A 32 -2.63 -24.64 -8.67
C LYS A 32 -3.26 -24.85 -7.29
N SER A 33 -4.57 -25.03 -7.22
CA SER A 33 -5.23 -25.46 -5.98
C SER A 33 -4.59 -26.75 -5.48
N HIS A 34 -4.35 -26.84 -4.17
CA HIS A 34 -3.71 -28.01 -3.53
C HIS A 34 -2.26 -28.30 -3.98
N GLU A 35 -1.58 -27.33 -4.60
CA GLU A 35 -0.19 -27.51 -5.05
C GLU A 35 0.77 -27.70 -3.87
N SER A 36 1.63 -28.72 -3.95
CA SER A 36 2.76 -28.90 -3.02
C SER A 36 2.38 -28.92 -1.53
N GLY A 37 1.22 -29.50 -1.19
CA GLY A 37 0.78 -29.60 0.21
C GLY A 37 0.09 -28.34 0.75
N TRP A 38 -0.07 -27.30 -0.07
CA TRP A 38 -0.87 -26.13 0.28
C TRP A 38 -2.36 -26.46 0.27
N ASN A 39 -3.00 -26.63 1.43
CA ASN A 39 -4.39 -27.09 1.52
C ASN A 39 -5.45 -26.00 1.32
N ASN A 40 -5.35 -25.25 0.23
CA ASN A 40 -6.32 -24.22 -0.13
C ASN A 40 -6.45 -24.12 -1.67
N SER A 41 -7.37 -23.27 -2.13
CA SER A 41 -7.72 -23.11 -3.53
C SER A 41 -7.20 -21.80 -4.09
N TRP A 42 -6.65 -21.87 -5.30
CA TRP A 42 -6.33 -20.67 -6.06
C TRP A 42 -7.62 -20.12 -6.69
N MET A 43 -8.06 -18.95 -6.24
CA MET A 43 -9.24 -18.27 -6.75
C MET A 43 -8.88 -17.42 -7.98
N SER A 44 -9.83 -17.26 -8.91
CA SER A 44 -9.58 -16.52 -10.16
C SER A 44 -9.16 -15.06 -9.93
N GLU A 45 -9.64 -14.47 -8.85
CA GLU A 45 -9.41 -13.10 -8.40
C GLU A 45 -7.96 -12.92 -7.93
N MET A 46 -7.33 -13.97 -7.40
CA MET A 46 -5.92 -13.93 -6.98
C MET A 46 -4.97 -13.66 -8.16
N ASN A 47 -5.40 -13.95 -9.40
CA ASN A 47 -4.63 -13.62 -10.59
C ASN A 47 -4.40 -12.11 -10.75
N ALA A 48 -5.25 -11.26 -10.17
CA ALA A 48 -5.07 -9.81 -10.19
C ALA A 48 -3.76 -9.37 -9.49
N LEU A 49 -3.22 -10.19 -8.59
CA LEU A 49 -1.98 -9.91 -7.88
C LEU A 49 -0.74 -10.52 -8.53
N VAL A 50 -0.90 -11.44 -9.49
CA VAL A 50 0.25 -12.07 -10.16
C VAL A 50 1.10 -11.02 -10.89
N GLY A 51 2.40 -11.04 -10.62
CA GLY A 51 3.39 -10.07 -11.10
C GLY A 51 3.46 -8.79 -10.27
N ARG A 52 2.52 -8.54 -9.35
CA ARG A 52 2.48 -7.35 -8.51
C ARG A 52 3.21 -7.55 -7.19
N THR A 53 3.75 -6.46 -6.66
CA THR A 53 4.27 -6.37 -5.30
C THR A 53 3.17 -5.84 -4.39
N VAL A 54 2.90 -6.55 -3.30
CA VAL A 54 1.80 -6.28 -2.38
C VAL A 54 2.26 -6.41 -0.94
N ARG A 55 1.59 -5.68 -0.06
CA ARG A 55 1.86 -5.69 1.37
C ARG A 55 1.21 -6.91 2.04
N VAL A 56 1.98 -7.60 2.86
CA VAL A 56 1.52 -8.75 3.67
C VAL A 56 0.60 -8.24 4.77
N LYS A 57 -0.63 -8.77 4.81
CA LYS A 57 -1.62 -8.41 5.83
C LYS A 57 -1.55 -9.30 7.06
N ASP A 58 -1.23 -10.58 6.88
CA ASP A 58 -0.96 -11.52 7.98
C ASP A 58 -0.11 -12.69 7.45
N ASN A 59 0.78 -13.23 8.26
CA ASN A 59 1.65 -14.37 7.93
C ASN A 59 1.52 -15.55 8.90
N ARG A 60 0.59 -15.49 9.86
CA ARG A 60 0.41 -16.50 10.92
C ARG A 60 -0.47 -17.68 10.49
N PHE A 61 -0.95 -17.68 9.26
CA PHE A 61 -1.80 -18.75 8.76
C PHE A 61 -0.95 -19.95 8.36
N ALA A 62 -1.20 -21.12 8.96
CA ALA A 62 -0.47 -22.36 8.64
C ALA A 62 -0.59 -22.81 7.17
N GLN A 63 -1.50 -22.19 6.39
CA GLN A 63 -1.82 -22.56 5.01
C GLN A 63 -1.68 -21.38 4.05
N GLY A 64 -0.70 -20.51 4.27
CA GLY A 64 -0.34 -19.44 3.34
C GLY A 64 -0.09 -18.09 4.03
N ILE A 65 0.24 -17.11 3.21
CA ILE A 65 0.45 -15.71 3.59
C ILE A 65 -0.75 -14.91 3.09
N CYS A 66 -1.39 -14.14 3.97
CA CYS A 66 -2.60 -13.40 3.65
C CYS A 66 -2.26 -12.08 2.96
N LEU A 67 -2.77 -11.93 1.73
CA LEU A 67 -2.66 -10.74 0.90
C LEU A 67 -4.07 -10.22 0.59
N ALA A 68 -4.22 -8.91 0.41
CA ALA A 68 -5.46 -8.28 -0.02
C ALA A 68 -5.37 -7.91 -1.50
N ILE A 69 -6.46 -8.05 -2.24
CA ILE A 69 -6.53 -7.59 -3.63
C ILE A 69 -6.65 -6.06 -3.70
N SER A 70 -7.32 -5.45 -2.72
CA SER A 70 -7.41 -4.00 -2.54
C SER A 70 -6.86 -3.61 -1.18
N GLU A 71 -6.29 -2.42 -1.06
CA GLU A 71 -5.71 -1.97 0.21
C GLU A 71 -6.76 -1.73 1.30
N HIS A 72 -8.01 -1.44 0.88
CA HIS A 72 -9.10 -0.96 1.73
C HIS A 72 -10.27 -1.95 1.89
N SER A 73 -10.22 -3.16 1.32
CA SER A 73 -11.33 -4.11 1.49
C SER A 73 -10.92 -5.57 1.68
N SER A 74 -11.74 -6.27 2.46
CA SER A 74 -11.93 -7.72 2.39
C SER A 74 -12.51 -8.07 1.01
N PRO A 75 -12.17 -9.21 0.40
CA PRO A 75 -11.52 -10.39 0.99
C PRO A 75 -9.99 -10.41 0.97
N PHE A 76 -9.41 -11.04 2.00
CA PHE A 76 -8.02 -11.51 2.03
C PHE A 76 -7.96 -12.93 1.48
N TYR A 77 -6.88 -13.25 0.76
CA TYR A 77 -6.61 -14.60 0.27
C TYR A 77 -5.28 -15.09 0.82
N ALA A 78 -5.23 -16.36 1.22
CA ALA A 78 -3.99 -17.01 1.59
C ALA A 78 -3.25 -17.42 0.31
N PHE A 79 -2.01 -16.98 0.14
CA PHE A 79 -1.13 -17.36 -0.96
C PHE A 79 -0.09 -18.36 -0.46
N PRO A 80 0.24 -19.42 -1.21
CA PRO A 80 1.30 -20.32 -0.80
C PRO A 80 2.66 -19.61 -0.83
N PHE A 81 3.51 -19.83 0.18
CA PHE A 81 4.80 -19.13 0.29
C PHE A 81 5.70 -19.32 -0.94
N PHE A 82 5.61 -20.48 -1.61
CA PHE A 82 6.45 -20.82 -2.76
C PHE A 82 6.10 -20.08 -4.06
N VAL A 83 5.03 -19.27 -4.08
CA VAL A 83 4.76 -18.33 -5.20
C VAL A 83 5.10 -16.90 -4.85
N LEU A 84 5.67 -16.66 -3.67
CA LEU A 84 6.00 -15.33 -3.17
C LEU A 84 7.51 -15.13 -3.16
N GLU A 85 7.92 -13.94 -3.58
CA GLU A 85 9.29 -13.46 -3.51
C GLU A 85 9.32 -12.25 -2.56
N PRO A 86 10.22 -12.21 -1.56
CA PRO A 86 10.41 -11.00 -0.75
C PRO A 86 10.72 -9.81 -1.66
N ALA A 87 10.09 -8.67 -1.39
CA ALA A 87 10.26 -7.46 -2.16
C ALA A 87 10.58 -6.29 -1.23
N GLU A 88 11.25 -5.29 -1.79
CA GLU A 88 11.40 -4.00 -1.12
C GLU A 88 10.06 -3.29 -1.05
N GLU A 89 9.93 -2.40 -0.07
CA GLU A 89 8.78 -1.52 0.05
C GLU A 89 8.61 -0.70 -1.22
N LEU A 90 7.44 -0.83 -1.84
CA LEU A 90 7.02 0.09 -2.89
C LEU A 90 6.72 1.42 -2.21
N LYS A 91 7.71 2.30 -2.21
CA LYS A 91 7.44 3.70 -1.93
C LYS A 91 6.63 4.24 -3.12
N PRO A 92 5.38 4.69 -2.91
CA PRO A 92 4.66 5.36 -3.99
C PRO A 92 5.56 6.45 -4.57
N GLU A 93 5.62 6.52 -5.90
CA GLU A 93 6.32 7.62 -6.55
C GLU A 93 5.67 8.91 -6.06
N LYS A 94 6.45 9.75 -5.36
CA LYS A 94 5.93 11.00 -4.82
C LYS A 94 5.42 11.86 -5.97
N TYR A 95 4.17 12.31 -5.85
CA TYR A 95 3.54 13.15 -6.83
C TYR A 95 4.36 14.44 -7.01
N ARG A 96 4.64 14.80 -8.26
CA ARG A 96 5.35 16.03 -8.60
C ARG A 96 4.34 17.07 -9.04
N PHE A 97 4.07 18.01 -8.14
CA PHE A 97 3.21 19.14 -8.42
C PHE A 97 3.83 20.08 -9.45
N GLU A 98 3.02 20.52 -10.39
CA GLU A 98 3.40 21.58 -11.32
C GLU A 98 3.09 22.96 -10.72
N PRO A 99 3.91 23.99 -10.97
CA PRO A 99 3.58 25.35 -10.55
C PRO A 99 2.21 25.78 -11.06
N PHE A 100 1.44 26.43 -10.18
CA PHE A 100 0.08 26.89 -10.41
C PHE A 100 -0.99 25.82 -10.56
N GLU A 101 -0.67 24.56 -10.23
CA GLU A 101 -1.67 23.51 -10.10
C GLU A 101 -2.67 23.84 -8.98
N ARG A 102 -3.95 23.51 -9.21
CA ARG A 102 -4.98 23.63 -8.16
C ARG A 102 -4.81 22.47 -7.18
N VAL A 103 -4.72 22.81 -5.90
CA VAL A 103 -4.44 21.85 -4.84
C VAL A 103 -5.41 22.01 -3.67
N LEU A 104 -5.52 20.96 -2.87
CA LEU A 104 -6.11 20.99 -1.54
C LEU A 104 -5.00 20.91 -0.50
N MET A 105 -5.10 21.70 0.56
CA MET A 105 -4.14 21.72 1.66
C MET A 105 -4.79 21.79 3.04
N ARG A 106 -4.00 21.43 4.04
CA ARG A 106 -4.24 21.62 5.48
C ARG A 106 -2.94 21.40 6.26
N ASP A 107 -2.91 21.75 7.54
CA ASP A 107 -1.75 21.49 8.38
C ASP A 107 -1.87 20.20 9.21
N THR A 108 -3.08 19.78 9.55
CA THR A 108 -3.34 18.60 10.39
C THR A 108 -4.53 17.78 9.89
N ASP A 109 -4.64 16.53 10.33
CA ASP A 109 -5.68 15.60 9.87
C ASP A 109 -7.10 15.98 10.33
N ASP A 110 -7.23 16.78 11.39
CA ASP A 110 -8.50 17.30 11.91
C ASP A 110 -8.97 18.60 11.23
N GLU A 111 -8.11 19.24 10.45
CA GLU A 111 -8.48 20.42 9.68
C GLU A 111 -9.24 20.08 8.40
N ALA A 112 -10.17 20.96 8.05
CA ALA A 112 -10.85 20.89 6.77
C ALA A 112 -9.92 21.26 5.62
N TRP A 113 -9.95 20.49 4.54
CA TRP A 113 -9.20 20.79 3.31
C TRP A 113 -9.62 22.12 2.70
N ARG A 114 -8.64 22.93 2.28
CA ARG A 114 -8.84 24.23 1.63
C ARG A 114 -8.24 24.22 0.23
N ALA A 115 -8.93 24.84 -0.73
CA ALA A 115 -8.41 25.00 -2.09
C ALA A 115 -7.42 26.16 -2.20
N ASN A 116 -6.40 25.98 -3.03
CA ASN A 116 -5.43 27.02 -3.37
C ASN A 116 -4.66 26.64 -4.65
N VAL A 117 -3.59 27.37 -4.93
CA VAL A 117 -2.74 27.24 -6.10
C VAL A 117 -1.31 26.96 -5.64
N PHE A 118 -0.74 25.86 -6.11
CA PHE A 118 0.61 25.42 -5.75
C PHE A 118 1.67 26.37 -6.30
N GLY A 119 2.72 26.61 -5.52
CA GLY A 119 3.89 27.39 -5.92
C GLY A 119 5.10 26.51 -6.15
N ARG A 120 5.63 25.92 -5.08
CA ARG A 120 6.79 25.00 -5.13
C ARG A 120 6.89 24.13 -3.90
N TYR A 121 7.70 23.07 -4.00
CA TYR A 121 8.08 22.21 -2.89
C TYR A 121 9.44 22.63 -2.31
N ILE A 122 9.52 22.77 -0.99
CA ILE A 122 10.73 23.10 -0.24
C ILE A 122 11.08 21.92 0.65
N LYS A 123 12.10 21.15 0.24
CA LYS A 123 12.59 20.00 0.99
C LYS A 123 13.07 20.43 2.39
N ASP A 124 12.83 19.57 3.38
CA ASP A 124 13.27 19.75 4.79
C ASP A 124 12.64 20.95 5.52
N SER A 125 11.62 21.60 4.93
CA SER A 125 10.81 22.62 5.60
C SER A 125 9.75 21.98 6.48
N ARG A 126 9.42 22.62 7.61
CA ARG A 126 8.25 22.26 8.44
C ARG A 126 6.93 22.37 7.68
N PHE A 127 6.88 23.23 6.67
CA PHE A 127 5.75 23.43 5.76
C PHE A 127 6.29 23.35 4.34
N PRO A 128 6.45 22.13 3.77
CA PRO A 128 7.18 21.93 2.54
C PRO A 128 6.39 22.35 1.29
N HIS A 129 5.07 22.49 1.35
CA HIS A 129 4.24 22.86 0.20
C HIS A 129 3.93 24.35 0.20
N GLU A 130 4.76 25.16 -0.47
CA GLU A 130 4.53 26.59 -0.64
C GLU A 130 3.47 26.80 -1.72
N CYS A 131 2.40 27.51 -1.37
CA CYS A 131 1.31 27.90 -2.24
C CYS A 131 1.20 29.43 -2.29
N VAL A 132 0.41 29.96 -3.23
CA VAL A 132 0.31 31.42 -3.48
C VAL A 132 0.00 32.23 -2.22
N ASN A 133 -0.82 31.70 -1.32
CA ASN A 133 -1.23 32.41 -0.10
C ASN A 133 -0.39 32.08 1.15
N ASN A 134 0.15 30.87 1.25
CA ASN A 134 0.90 30.40 2.43
C ASN A 134 1.59 29.05 2.14
N ALA A 135 2.41 28.55 3.07
CA ALA A 135 2.96 27.19 3.05
C ALA A 135 2.21 26.25 4.00
N TRP A 136 2.13 24.96 3.63
CA TRP A 136 1.31 23.96 4.33
C TRP A 136 2.06 22.63 4.52
N LYS A 137 1.63 21.86 5.53
CA LYS A 137 2.18 20.52 5.77
C LYS A 137 1.67 19.47 4.79
N GLN A 138 0.37 19.49 4.51
CA GLN A 138 -0.28 18.52 3.64
C GLN A 138 -0.80 19.22 2.38
N CYS A 139 -0.57 18.61 1.23
CA CYS A 139 -0.98 19.13 -0.06
C CYS A 139 -1.29 17.96 -1.00
N ILE A 140 -2.45 17.96 -1.65
CA ILE A 140 -2.88 16.97 -2.64
C ILE A 140 -3.42 17.68 -3.89
N PRO A 141 -3.40 17.06 -5.08
CA PRO A 141 -4.03 17.65 -6.25
C PRO A 141 -5.53 17.85 -6.00
N TYR A 142 -6.09 18.94 -6.51
CA TYR A 142 -7.53 19.16 -6.42
C TYR A 142 -8.30 18.20 -7.34
N ALA A 143 -7.73 17.90 -8.52
CA ALA A 143 -8.36 17.04 -9.51
C ALA A 143 -8.36 15.57 -9.03
N GLY A 144 -9.54 14.97 -8.91
CA GLY A 144 -9.73 13.61 -8.38
C GLY A 144 -10.03 13.58 -6.87
N HIS A 145 -9.83 14.69 -6.16
CA HIS A 145 -10.04 14.81 -4.72
C HIS A 145 -11.06 15.91 -4.36
N GLU A 146 -11.86 16.37 -5.32
CA GLU A 146 -12.78 17.52 -5.15
C GLU A 146 -13.77 17.33 -4.00
N HIS A 147 -14.15 16.08 -3.74
CA HIS A 147 -15.08 15.67 -2.69
C HIS A 147 -14.54 15.93 -1.27
N LEU A 148 -13.23 16.10 -1.10
CA LEU A 148 -12.60 16.39 0.19
C LEU A 148 -12.68 17.87 0.57
N LEU A 149 -12.98 18.76 -0.39
CA LEU A 149 -13.02 20.21 -0.12
C LEU A 149 -14.00 20.53 1.02
N GLY A 150 -13.48 21.15 2.08
CA GLY A 150 -14.27 21.53 3.25
C GLY A 150 -14.57 20.39 4.23
N THR A 151 -14.09 19.17 3.97
CA THR A 151 -14.16 18.04 4.91
C THR A 151 -12.80 17.79 5.56
N SER A 152 -12.78 17.04 6.66
CA SER A 152 -11.54 16.56 7.30
C SER A 152 -11.23 15.10 6.92
N ASP A 153 -11.92 14.55 5.91
CA ASP A 153 -11.76 13.17 5.49
C ASP A 153 -10.34 12.93 4.94
N GLU A 154 -9.88 11.68 5.04
CA GLU A 154 -8.55 11.27 4.61
C GLU A 154 -8.55 10.89 3.12
N PRO A 155 -7.59 11.37 2.31
CA PRO A 155 -7.44 10.92 0.93
C PRO A 155 -7.00 9.46 0.89
N GLU A 156 -7.59 8.69 -0.03
CA GLU A 156 -7.30 7.26 -0.18
C GLU A 156 -5.81 6.96 -0.45
N ASP A 157 -5.12 7.88 -1.13
CA ASP A 157 -3.74 7.71 -1.59
C ASP A 157 -2.76 8.78 -1.05
N TRP A 158 -2.98 9.23 0.19
CA TRP A 158 -2.21 10.30 0.85
C TRP A 158 -0.68 10.10 0.80
N GLU A 159 -0.22 8.84 0.88
CA GLU A 159 1.21 8.47 0.91
C GLU A 159 1.97 8.95 -0.35
N LYS A 160 1.27 9.20 -1.46
CA LYS A 160 1.85 9.76 -2.68
C LYS A 160 2.23 11.22 -2.56
N TYR A 161 1.56 11.99 -1.70
CA TYR A 161 1.63 13.45 -1.76
C TYR A 161 2.47 14.06 -0.63
N TYR A 162 2.35 13.52 0.58
CA TYR A 162 3.06 13.99 1.76
C TYR A 162 3.39 12.83 2.70
N ASP A 163 4.29 13.07 3.65
CA ASP A 163 4.62 12.13 4.72
C ASP A 163 3.82 12.55 5.96
N LYS A 164 3.12 11.62 6.60
CA LYS A 164 2.49 11.87 7.91
C LYS A 164 3.58 11.86 8.99
N GLU A 165 3.57 12.87 9.85
CA GLU A 165 4.41 12.93 11.06
C GLU A 165 3.88 12.01 12.17
#